data_AF-A0A831WQH1-F1
#
_entry.id   AF-A0A831WQH1-F1
#
_cell.length_a   1.000
_cell.length_b   1.000
_cell.length_c   1.000
_cell.angle_alpha   90.00
_cell.angle_beta   90.00
_cell.angle_gamma   90.00
#
_symmetry.space_group_name_H-M   'P 1'
#
loop_
_entity.id
_entity.type
_entity.pdbx_description
1 polymer ?
#
loop_
_entity_poly.entity_id
_entity_poly.type
_entity_poly.pdbx_seq_one_letter_code
_entity_poly.pdbx_strand_id
1 'polypeptide(L)' 'MPPEAVEAIIDNKSGEIKSTILILKNGRNIRLLGGLLTKLEDGDEVSIFPPLGGG' A
#
# COMPACT_ATOMS: atom_id res chain seq x y z
N MET A 1 -3.47 8.19 10.84
CA MET A 1 -2.10 7.94 10.37
C MET A 1 -1.35 9.26 10.42
N PRO A 2 -0.14 9.32 10.98
CA PRO A 2 0.63 10.56 10.97
C PRO A 2 0.97 10.97 9.51
N PRO A 3 1.07 12.27 9.20
CA PRO A 3 1.33 12.76 7.84
C PRO A 3 2.57 12.13 7.19
N GLU A 4 3.62 11.89 7.99
CA GLU A 4 4.85 11.23 7.55
C GLU A 4 4.64 9.84 6.96
N ALA A 5 3.62 9.09 7.39
CA ALA A 5 3.35 7.75 6.89
C ALA A 5 2.77 7.79 5.47
N VAL A 6 2.00 8.83 5.14
CA VAL A 6 1.46 8.99 3.79
C VAL A 6 2.59 9.29 2.80
N GLU A 7 3.52 10.15 3.18
CA GLU A 7 4.72 10.44 2.38
C GLU A 7 5.65 9.24 2.24
N ALA A 8 5.67 8.35 3.23
CA ALA A 8 6.43 7.10 3.15
C ALA A 8 5.80 6.10 2.15
N ILE A 9 4.48 6.15 1.95
CA ILE A 9 3.71 5.19 1.13
C ILE A 9 3.51 5.68 -0.31
N ILE A 10 3.20 6.97 -0.51
CA ILE A 10 2.83 7.55 -1.79
C ILE A 10 3.99 8.38 -2.36
N ASP A 11 4.23 8.24 -3.67
CA ASP A 11 5.13 9.12 -4.40
C ASP A 11 4.44 10.47 -4.67
N ASN A 12 5.04 11.55 -4.18
CA ASN A 12 4.47 12.89 -4.27
C ASN A 12 4.50 13.50 -5.68
N LYS A 13 5.22 12.89 -6.63
CA LYS A 13 5.26 13.35 -8.02
C LYS A 13 4.22 12.63 -8.88
N SER A 14 4.06 11.33 -8.68
CA SER A 14 3.13 10.52 -9.49
C SER A 14 1.76 10.31 -8.84
N GLY A 15 1.65 10.45 -7.51
CA GLY A 15 0.44 10.11 -6.76
C GLY A 15 0.23 8.60 -6.58
N GLU A 16 1.18 7.78 -7.03
CA GLU A 16 1.13 6.32 -6.98
C GLU A 16 1.77 5.76 -5.71
N ILE A 17 1.41 4.53 -5.34
CA ILE A 17 2.09 3.82 -4.25
C ILE A 17 3.53 3.52 -4.67
N LYS A 18 4.49 3.91 -3.83
CA LYS A 18 5.92 3.61 -4.04
C LYS A 18 6.13 2.12 -4.31
N SER A 19 6.92 1.80 -5.33
CA SER A 19 7.18 0.41 -5.76
C SER A 19 7.78 -0.46 -4.66
N THR A 20 8.43 0.15 -3.68
CA THR A 20 9.03 -0.51 -2.53
C THR A 20 8.02 -0.95 -1.47
N ILE A 21 6.81 -0.40 -1.46
CA ILE A 21 5.80 -0.70 -0.45
C ILE A 21 4.90 -1.85 -0.92
N LEU A 22 4.70 -2.82 -0.02
CA LEU A 22 3.76 -3.92 -0.21
C LEU A 22 2.48 -3.63 0.57
N ILE A 23 1.35 -3.63 -0.13
CA ILE A 23 0.02 -3.49 0.48
C ILE A 23 -0.80 -4.73 0.14
N LEU A 24 -1.38 -5.34 1.17
CA LEU A 24 -2.21 -6.53 1.07
C LEU A 24 -3.63 -6.22 1.50
N LYS A 25 -4.61 -6.77 0.77
CA LYS A 25 -6.01 -6.88 1.17
C LYS A 25 -6.27 -8.36 1.49
N ASN A 26 -6.57 -8.70 2.74
CA ASN A 26 -6.79 -10.09 3.18
C ASN A 26 -5.68 -11.05 2.67
N GLY A 27 -4.41 -10.62 2.77
CA GLY A 27 -3.24 -11.37 2.28
C GLY A 27 -2.97 -11.30 0.77
N ARG A 28 -3.78 -10.60 -0.04
CA ARG A 28 -3.60 -10.47 -1.49
C ARG A 28 -3.02 -9.12 -1.88
N ASN A 29 -2.01 -9.12 -2.75
CA ASN A 29 -1.37 -7.87 -3.20
C ASN A 29 -2.34 -7.00 -4.01
N ILE A 30 -2.58 -5.78 -3.56
CA ILE A 30 -3.55 -4.87 -4.21
C ILE A 30 -3.13 -4.47 -5.63
N ARG A 31 -1.84 -4.54 -5.98
CA ARG A 31 -1.36 -4.27 -7.35
C ARG A 31 -1.97 -5.24 -8.37
N LEU A 32 -2.40 -6.43 -7.93
CA LEU A 32 -3.10 -7.42 -8.74
C LEU A 32 -4.64 -7.25 -8.73
N LEU A 33 -5.16 -6.35 -7.88
CA LEU A 33 -6.59 -6.15 -7.64
C LEU A 33 -7.10 -4.77 -8.10
N GLY A 34 -6.25 -3.96 -8.73
CA GLY A 34 -6.58 -2.60 -9.17
C GLY A 34 -5.81 -1.48 -8.46
N GLY A 35 -4.77 -1.82 -7.70
CA GLY A 35 -3.91 -0.84 -7.03
C GLY A 35 -4.68 -0.04 -5.99
N LEU A 36 -4.52 1.28 -6.00
CA LEU A 36 -5.25 2.20 -5.11
C LEU A 36 -6.77 2.18 -5.31
N LEU A 37 -7.25 1.71 -6.47
CA LEU A 37 -8.68 1.58 -6.76
C LEU A 37 -9.28 0.26 -6.22
N THR A 38 -8.48 -0.57 -5.56
CA THR A 38 -8.97 -1.80 -4.92
C THR A 38 -10.03 -1.44 -3.88
N LYS A 39 -11.28 -1.86 -4.12
CA LYS A 39 -12.39 -1.60 -3.20
C LYS A 39 -12.18 -2.32 -1.88
N LEU A 40 -12.42 -1.61 -0.79
CA LEU A 40 -12.47 -2.16 0.56
C LEU A 40 -13.93 -2.27 0.99
N GLU A 41 -14.21 -3.34 1.72
CA GLU A 41 -15.49 -3.65 2.33
C GLU A 41 -15.31 -3.72 3.85
N ASP A 42 -16.40 -3.63 4.59
CA ASP A 42 -16.35 -3.74 6.04
C ASP A 42 -15.82 -5.12 6.45
N GLY A 43 -14.93 -5.15 7.43
CA GLY A 43 -14.23 -6.36 7.87
C GLY A 43 -13.00 -6.76 7.06
N ASP A 44 -12.64 -6.04 5.99
CA ASP A 44 -11.39 -6.28 5.27
C ASP A 44 -10.16 -5.89 6.12
N GLU A 45 -9.14 -6.76 6.13
CA GLU A 45 -7.84 -6.46 6.71
C GLU A 45 -6.91 -5.88 5.64
N VAL A 46 -6.33 -4.72 5.94
CA VAL A 46 -5.30 -4.09 5.11
C VAL A 46 -3.96 -4.09 5.84
N SER A 47 -2.99 -4.81 5.30
CA SER A 47 -1.63 -4.87 5.82
C SER A 47 -0.69 -4.05 4.94
N ILE A 48 0.10 -3.16 5.54
CA ILE A 48 1.08 -2.31 4.84
C ILE A 48 2.46 -2.64 5.39
N PHE A 49 3.38 -3.04 4.51
CA PHE A 49 4.74 -3.38 4.87
C PHE A 49 5.72 -2.35 4.31
N PRO A 50 6.72 -1.92 5.12
CA PRO A 50 7.79 -1.05 4.64
C PRO A 50 8.60 -1.73 3.53
N PRO A 51 9.52 -1.00 2.86
CA PRO A 51 10.44 -1.60 1.92
C PRO A 51 11.09 -2.85 2.49
N LEU A 52 10.84 -3.98 1.85
CA LEU A 52 11.51 -5.23 2.18
C LEU A 52 12.95 -5.09 1.66
N GLY A 53 13.82 -4.53 2.50
CA GLY A 53 15.26 -4.56 2.28
C GLY A 53 15.75 -5.99 2.44
N GLY A 54 16.19 -6.61 1.36
CA GLY A 54 16.96 -7.85 1.44
C GLY A 54 18.28 -7.57 2.17
N GLY A 55 18.62 -8.40 3.15
CA GLY A 55 19.98 -8.47 3.68
C GLY A 55 20.95 -9.02 2.65
#